data_AF-A0A1R3GEJ7-F1
#
_entry.id   AF-A0A1R3GEJ7-F1
#
_cell.length_a   1.000
_cell.length_b   1.000
_cell.length_c   1.000
_cell.angle_alpha   90.00
_cell.angle_beta   90.00
_cell.angle_gamma   90.00
#
_symmetry.space_group_name_H-M   'P 1'
#
loop_
_entity.id
_entity.type
_entity.pdbx_description
1 polymer ?
#
loop_
_entity_poly.entity_id
_entity_poly.type
_entity_poly.pdbx_seq_one_letter_code
_entity_poly.pdbx_strand_id
1 'polypeptide(L)' 'MAQYGARVVVPIDLKKKPWEQKHPLHNRWHPDIPAVAEVKEAELFRIEMVDFSGGGITSDFSADDVKHADQSIVSSN' A
#
# COMPACT_ATOMS: atom_id res chain seq x y z
N MET A 1 -10.38 15.77 -18.53
CA MET A 1 -10.78 14.37 -18.78
C MET A 1 -11.68 13.96 -17.63
N ALA A 2 -12.95 13.65 -17.85
CA ALA A 2 -13.83 13.22 -16.76
C ALA A 2 -13.30 11.89 -16.19
N GLN A 3 -13.10 11.84 -14.88
CA GLN A 3 -12.63 10.64 -14.20
C GLN A 3 -13.80 9.67 -14.07
N TYR A 4 -13.93 8.77 -15.05
CA TYR A 4 -14.95 7.71 -15.02
C TYR A 4 -14.55 6.67 -13.97
N GLY A 5 -15.29 6.60 -12.86
CA GLY A 5 -15.09 5.62 -11.79
C GLY A 5 -15.18 6.22 -10.39
N ALA A 6 -15.25 5.34 -9.38
CA ALA A 6 -15.22 5.74 -7.98
C ALA A 6 -13.96 6.56 -7.65
N ARG A 7 -14.08 7.55 -6.77
CA ARG A 7 -12.97 8.42 -6.35
C ARG A 7 -11.87 7.59 -5.68
N VAL A 8 -10.62 7.82 -6.07
CA VAL A 8 -9.45 7.21 -5.41
C VAL A 8 -9.10 8.03 -4.17
N VAL A 9 -9.15 7.41 -3.00
CA VAL A 9 -8.84 8.10 -1.73
C VAL A 9 -7.39 7.93 -1.30
N VAL A 10 -6.78 6.78 -1.61
CA VAL A 10 -5.36 6.51 -1.37
C VAL A 10 -4.76 6.07 -2.70
N PRO A 11 -4.07 6.98 -3.43
CA PRO A 11 -3.37 6.63 -4.67
C PRO A 11 -2.00 6.00 -4.36
N ILE A 12 -1.58 5.05 -5.20
CA ILE A 12 -0.27 4.39 -5.08
C ILE A 12 0.58 4.64 -6.33
N ASP A 13 1.85 4.97 -6.10
CA ASP A 13 2.88 4.99 -7.14
C ASP A 13 3.82 3.79 -6.94
N LEU A 14 3.71 2.78 -7.80
CA LEU A 14 4.53 1.56 -7.73
C LEU A 14 6.03 1.79 -7.99
N LYS A 15 6.43 3.00 -8.43
CA LYS A 15 7.85 3.38 -8.57
C LYS A 15 8.45 3.93 -7.28
N LYS A 16 7.64 4.13 -6.24
CA LYS A 16 8.05 4.67 -4.95
C LYS A 16 7.95 3.61 -3.86
N LYS A 17 8.84 3.71 -2.88
CA LYS A 17 8.77 2.83 -1.71
C LYS A 17 7.53 3.14 -0.87
N PRO A 18 7.03 2.20 -0.04
CA PRO A 18 5.84 2.42 0.80
C PRO A 18 5.88 3.70 1.67
N TRP A 19 7.06 4.07 2.17
CA TRP A 19 7.26 5.28 2.99
C TRP A 19 7.48 6.57 2.18
N GLU A 20 7.57 6.48 0.86
CA GLU A 20 7.73 7.61 -0.07
C GLU A 20 6.41 7.96 -0.79
N GLN A 21 5.35 7.21 -0.52
CA GLN A 21 4.02 7.45 -1.05
C GLN A 21 3.49 8.82 -0.60
N LYS A 22 2.52 9.38 -1.35
CA LYS A 22 1.86 10.65 -0.98
C LYS A 22 1.36 10.62 0.47
N HIS A 23 0.79 9.48 0.86
CA HIS A 23 0.46 9.14 2.23
C HIS A 23 1.35 7.96 2.62
N PRO A 24 2.34 8.12 3.51
CA PRO A 24 3.20 7.02 3.93
C PRO A 24 2.38 5.85 4.45
N LEU A 25 2.68 4.65 3.95
CA LEU A 25 2.01 3.43 4.36
C LEU A 25 2.55 2.95 5.71
N HIS A 26 1.68 2.40 6.55
CA HIS A 26 2.03 1.79 7.83
C HIS A 26 1.90 0.27 7.74
N ASN A 27 2.81 -0.44 8.41
CA ASN A 27 2.82 -1.91 8.52
C ASN A 27 2.66 -2.38 9.98
N ARG A 28 2.24 -1.48 10.87
CA ARG A 28 1.96 -1.74 12.29
C ARG A 28 0.69 -1.03 12.70
N TRP A 29 0.04 -1.57 13.72
CA TRP A 29 -1.12 -0.96 14.34
C TRP A 29 -0.68 -0.13 15.54
N HIS A 30 -1.05 1.14 15.55
CA HIS A 30 -0.86 2.03 16.69
C HIS A 30 -2.01 3.04 16.72
N PRO A 31 -2.61 3.34 17.89
CA PRO A 31 -3.74 4.25 17.99
C PRO A 31 -3.42 5.67 17.48
N ASP A 32 -2.16 6.08 17.55
CA ASP A 32 -1.73 7.42 17.13
C ASP A 32 -1.49 7.55 15.61
N ILE A 33 -1.73 6.50 14.82
CA ILE A 33 -1.60 6.60 13.35
C ILE A 33 -2.73 7.51 12.82
N PRO A 34 -2.41 8.62 12.14
CA PRO A 34 -3.42 9.56 11.67
C PRO A 34 -4.23 8.98 10.51
N ALA A 35 -5.50 9.38 10.43
CA ALA A 35 -6.34 9.10 9.27
C ALA A 35 -5.78 9.79 8.01
N VAL A 36 -5.78 9.07 6.89
CA VAL A 36 -5.24 9.58 5.60
C VAL A 36 -6.32 10.12 4.66
N ALA A 37 -7.59 9.79 4.91
CA ALA A 37 -8.72 10.24 4.11
C ALA A 37 -10.03 10.14 4.90
N GLU A 38 -11.01 10.93 4.48
CA GLU A 38 -12.40 10.88 4.94
C GLU A 38 -13.33 10.51 3.77
N VAL A 39 -14.41 9.80 4.09
CA VAL A 39 -15.44 9.35 3.16
C VAL A 39 -16.81 9.53 3.82
N LYS A 40 -17.86 9.70 3.02
CA LYS A 40 -19.23 9.78 3.54
C LYS A 40 -19.83 8.39 3.71
N GLU A 41 -20.78 8.27 4.61
CA GLU A 41 -21.62 7.07 4.69
C GLU A 41 -22.25 6.78 3.33
N ALA A 42 -22.22 5.51 2.93
CA ALA A 42 -22.67 5.01 1.62
C ALA A 42 -21.90 5.56 0.38
N GLU A 43 -20.76 6.24 0.55
CA GLU A 43 -19.90 6.61 -0.57
C GLU A 43 -19.19 5.39 -1.16
N LEU A 44 -19.27 5.21 -2.49
CA LEU A 44 -18.42 4.27 -3.21
C LEU A 44 -17.08 4.94 -3.55
N PHE A 45 -15.99 4.38 -3.05
CA PHE A 45 -14.63 4.88 -3.28
C PHE A 45 -13.64 3.73 -3.54
N ARG A 46 -12.44 4.09 -4.01
CA ARG A 46 -11.36 3.15 -4.30
C ARG A 46 -10.12 3.44 -3.46
N ILE A 47 -9.51 2.37 -2.95
CA ILE A 47 -8.20 2.40 -2.31
C ILE A 47 -7.25 1.61 -3.22
N GLU A 48 -6.12 2.21 -3.58
CA GLU A 48 -5.04 1.50 -4.25
C GLU A 48 -4.08 0.96 -3.19
N MET A 49 -3.48 -0.19 -3.49
CA MET A 49 -2.64 -0.93 -2.55
C MET A 49 -1.36 -1.36 -3.25
N VAL A 50 -0.27 -1.42 -2.48
CA VAL A 50 0.92 -2.19 -2.85
C VAL A 50 0.73 -3.63 -2.36
N ASP A 51 1.42 -4.59 -2.99
CA ASP A 51 1.45 -5.94 -2.47
C ASP A 51 2.07 -5.98 -1.07
N PHE A 52 1.83 -7.06 -0.32
CA PHE A 52 2.24 -7.16 1.08
C PHE A 52 3.75 -6.98 1.31
N SER A 53 4.59 -7.33 0.33
CA SER A 53 6.05 -7.19 0.42
C SER A 53 6.53 -5.76 0.17
N GLY A 54 5.65 -4.86 -0.29
CA GLY A 54 6.02 -3.50 -0.66
C GLY A 54 6.82 -3.43 -1.96
N GLY A 55 6.62 -4.37 -2.90
CA GLY A 55 7.38 -4.49 -4.14
C GLY A 55 8.67 -5.32 -4.03
N GLY A 56 8.81 -6.14 -2.98
CA GLY A 56 9.97 -7.02 -2.78
C GLY A 56 9.97 -8.26 -3.65
N ILE A 57 8.80 -8.73 -4.10
CA ILE A 57 8.66 -9.87 -5.02
C ILE A 57 8.58 -9.36 -6.46
N THR A 58 9.47 -9.87 -7.32
CA THR A 58 9.67 -9.41 -8.69
C THR A 58 9.34 -10.51 -9.70
N SER A 59 9.30 -10.13 -10.98
CA SER A 59 8.97 -11.06 -12.08
C SER A 59 10.24 -11.58 -12.77
N ASP A 60 11.25 -12.00 -12.01
CA ASP A 60 12.59 -12.32 -12.53
C ASP A 60 12.84 -13.81 -12.83
N PHE A 61 11.80 -14.65 -12.82
CA PHE A 61 11.87 -16.11 -13.02
C PHE A 61 12.86 -16.83 -12.08
N SER A 62 13.22 -16.20 -10.96
CA SER A 62 13.94 -16.81 -9.84
C SER A 62 13.01 -16.97 -8.63
N ALA A 63 13.48 -17.67 -7.60
CA ALA A 63 12.86 -17.70 -6.28
C ALA A 63 13.74 -16.99 -5.23
N ASP A 64 14.79 -16.28 -5.67
CA ASP A 64 15.75 -15.65 -4.77
C ASP A 64 15.12 -14.52 -3.94
N ASP A 65 14.20 -13.76 -4.51
CA ASP A 65 13.45 -12.71 -3.82
C ASP A 65 12.57 -13.27 -2.69
N VAL A 66 11.89 -14.40 -2.92
CA VAL A 66 11.12 -15.12 -1.89
C VAL A 66 12.05 -15.68 -0.81
N LYS A 67 13.18 -16.28 -1.20
CA LYS A 67 14.16 -16.89 -0.29
C LYS A 67 14.81 -15.86 0.64
N HIS A 68 15.03 -14.65 0.14
CA HIS A 68 15.71 -13.57 0.85
C HIS A 68 14.79 -12.46 1.34
N ALA A 69 13.47 -12.68 1.31
CA ALA A 69 12.47 -11.72 1.76
C ALA A 69 12.64 -11.37 3.26
N ASP A 70 12.61 -10.07 3.58
CA ASP A 70 12.55 -9.60 4.96
C ASP A 70 11.12 -9.76 5.51
N GLN A 71 10.93 -10.78 6.33
CA GLN A 71 9.63 -11.10 6.92
C GLN A 71 9.19 -10.09 7.98
N SER A 72 10.13 -9.33 8.58
CA SER A 72 9.79 -8.34 9.61
C SER A 72 8.92 -7.20 9.06
N ILE A 73 8.93 -6.99 7.75
CA ILE A 73 8.06 -6.03 7.07
C ILE A 73 6.59 -6.35 7.35
N VAL A 74 6.21 -7.63 7.41
CA VAL A 74 4.80 -8.06 7.55
C VAL A 74 4.50 -8.81 8.83
N SER A 75 5.50 -9.43 9.47
CA SER A 75 5.28 -10.11 10.74
C SER A 75 5.18 -9.11 11.89
N SER A 76 4.24 -9.37 12.78
CA SER A 76 4.17 -8.76 14.11
C SER A 76 4.62 -9.84 15.09
N ASN A 77 5.81 -9.68 15.66
CA ASN A 77 6.28 -10.49 16.79
C ASN A 77 5.66 -9.99 18.09
#